data_AF-A0AAF1C6P1-F1
#
_entry.id   AF-A0AAF1C6P1-F1
#
_cell.length_a   1.000
_cell.length_b   1.000
_cell.length_c   1.000
_cell.angle_alpha   90.00
_cell.angle_beta   90.00
_cell.angle_gamma   90.00
#
_symmetry.space_group_name_H-M   'P 1'
#
loop_
_entity.id
_entity.type
_entity.pdbx_description
1 polymer ?
#
loop_
_entity_poly.entity_id
_entity_poly.type
_entity_poly.pdbx_seq_one_letter_code
_entity_poly.pdbx_strand_id
1 'polypeptide(L)'
;MEKLILLTTLILAFLAYYYQTQITINYRRKTLKQSSFPEEWIDFLSKYIYLYRIIPQELKQELHSHIKIFLHEKEFISYDKQPVNIEIKLAIASQACLLLLGDKRQKRNYFPYLKYIYIYPNLIVQNKGEQMSAILSGQSSVGNKSGKDGVVSLSWQEVIKQSSSPHQIENVILHEFAHQLDQEFGTATGVPRLSNLQETLIWGEILKKEYENHYQAVQKGRITIIDPYGATNMAEFFAVATEAFFLKSKLLAAYHPLLYNQLSNYYGVNPIEWKPN
;
A
#
# COMPACT_ATOMS: atom_id res chain seq x y z
N MET A 1 12.77 -40.22 -26.13
CA MET A 1 13.80 -39.16 -26.16
C MET A 1 13.23 -37.83 -26.67
N GLU A 2 12.51 -37.78 -27.78
CA GLU A 2 11.94 -36.54 -28.34
C GLU A 2 11.05 -35.74 -27.39
N LYS A 3 10.12 -36.39 -26.66
CA LYS A 3 9.28 -35.71 -25.65
C LYS A 3 10.09 -35.07 -24.52
N LEU A 4 11.22 -35.67 -24.13
CA LEU A 4 12.10 -35.13 -23.09
C LEU A 4 12.90 -33.93 -23.62
N ILE A 5 13.35 -33.98 -24.87
CA ILE A 5 14.02 -32.86 -25.55
C ILE A 5 13.05 -31.68 -25.74
N LEU A 6 11.80 -31.94 -26.14
CA LEU A 6 10.78 -30.90 -26.27
C LEU A 6 10.44 -30.26 -24.92
N LEU A 7 10.27 -31.06 -23.86
CA LEU A 7 9.97 -30.53 -22.52
C LEU A 7 11.12 -29.67 -21.98
N THR A 8 12.37 -30.15 -22.14
CA THR A 8 13.56 -29.40 -21.68
C THR A 8 13.75 -28.10 -22.45
N THR A 9 13.56 -28.11 -23.77
CA THR A 9 13.63 -26.88 -24.58
C THR A 9 12.54 -25.87 -24.20
N LEU A 10 11.30 -26.30 -23.95
CA LEU A 10 10.23 -25.42 -23.47
C LEU A 10 10.53 -24.83 -22.08
N ILE A 11 11.07 -25.63 -21.15
CA ILE A 11 11.48 -25.15 -19.83
C ILE A 11 12.60 -24.11 -19.97
N LEU A 12 13.63 -24.37 -20.80
CA LEU A 12 14.72 -23.43 -21.03
C LEU A 12 14.24 -22.13 -21.68
N ALA A 13 13.34 -22.22 -22.67
CA ALA A 13 12.75 -21.04 -23.31
C ALA A 13 11.92 -20.22 -22.32
N PHE A 14 11.11 -20.87 -21.47
CA PHE A 14 10.34 -20.20 -20.43
C PHE A 14 11.25 -19.51 -19.41
N LEU A 15 12.31 -20.19 -18.94
CA LEU A 15 13.29 -19.61 -18.03
C LEU A 15 14.01 -18.42 -18.67
N ALA A 16 14.46 -18.55 -19.92
CA ALA A 16 15.11 -17.46 -20.65
C ALA A 16 14.19 -16.24 -20.80
N TYR A 17 12.93 -16.45 -21.18
CA TYR A 17 11.91 -15.39 -21.25
C TYR A 17 11.67 -14.72 -19.89
N TYR A 18 11.54 -15.52 -18.83
CA TYR A 18 11.35 -15.03 -17.46
C TYR A 18 12.54 -14.18 -17.01
N TYR A 19 13.77 -14.68 -17.14
CA TYR A 19 14.99 -13.93 -16.78
C TYR A 19 15.15 -12.66 -17.61
N GLN A 20 14.93 -12.71 -18.92
CA GLN A 20 15.01 -11.54 -19.80
C GLN A 20 14.01 -10.46 -19.39
N THR A 21 12.80 -10.86 -19.01
CA THR A 21 11.77 -9.95 -18.50
C THR A 21 12.21 -9.27 -17.21
N GLN A 22 12.75 -10.04 -16.25
CA GLN A 22 13.26 -9.49 -14.99
C GLN A 22 14.45 -8.53 -15.21
N ILE A 23 15.38 -8.88 -16.10
CA ILE A 23 16.51 -8.01 -16.46
C ILE A 23 16.00 -6.69 -17.03
N THR A 24 15.03 -6.76 -17.95
CA THR A 24 14.45 -5.57 -18.60
C THR A 24 13.74 -4.67 -17.59
N ILE A 25 12.93 -5.24 -16.70
CA ILE A 25 12.24 -4.50 -15.63
C ILE A 25 13.26 -3.83 -14.71
N ASN A 26 14.26 -4.57 -14.24
CA ASN A 26 15.26 -4.05 -13.31
C ASN A 26 16.14 -2.95 -13.94
N TYR A 27 16.48 -3.10 -15.22
CA TYR A 27 17.19 -2.06 -15.96
C TYR A 27 16.36 -0.78 -16.06
N ARG A 28 15.08 -0.87 -16.45
CA ARG A 28 14.17 0.28 -16.51
C ARG A 28 14.01 0.96 -15.15
N ARG A 29 13.79 0.17 -14.08
CA ARG A 29 13.72 0.68 -12.71
C ARG A 29 15.00 1.41 -12.33
N LYS A 30 16.18 0.88 -12.67
CA LYS A 30 17.47 1.55 -12.41
C LYS A 30 17.53 2.92 -13.11
N THR A 31 17.16 2.99 -14.38
CA THR A 31 17.11 4.25 -15.14
C THR A 31 16.13 5.24 -14.52
N LEU A 32 14.92 4.80 -14.16
CA LEU A 32 13.91 5.65 -13.51
C LEU A 32 14.37 6.14 -12.14
N LYS A 33 15.11 5.36 -11.35
CA LYS A 33 15.68 5.83 -10.08
C LYS A 33 16.68 6.96 -10.28
N GLN A 34 17.49 6.87 -11.33
CA GLN A 34 18.55 7.84 -11.65
C GLN A 34 18.05 9.12 -12.33
N SER A 35 16.85 9.12 -12.92
CA SER A 35 16.30 10.33 -13.55
C SER A 35 16.00 11.43 -12.51
N SER A 36 15.92 12.68 -12.96
CA SER A 36 15.52 13.80 -12.10
C SER A 36 14.08 13.64 -11.61
N PHE A 37 13.81 14.11 -10.39
CA PHE A 37 12.46 14.27 -9.87
C PHE A 37 12.05 15.74 -10.10
N PRO A 38 11.03 16.05 -10.92
CA PRO A 38 10.70 17.42 -11.29
C PRO A 38 10.41 18.33 -10.09
N GLU A 39 10.87 19.58 -10.15
CA GLU A 39 10.66 20.56 -9.08
C GLU A 39 9.18 20.86 -8.84
N GLU A 40 8.39 21.00 -9.92
CA GLU A 40 6.93 21.16 -9.86
C GLU A 40 6.24 20.03 -9.08
N TRP A 41 6.77 18.81 -9.14
CA TRP A 41 6.23 17.68 -8.37
C TRP A 41 6.54 17.83 -6.88
N ILE A 42 7.74 18.32 -6.55
CA ILE A 42 8.13 18.61 -5.16
C ILE A 42 7.25 19.72 -4.59
N ASP A 43 7.00 20.78 -5.37
CA ASP A 43 6.16 21.90 -4.97
C ASP A 43 4.73 21.44 -4.67
N PHE A 44 4.14 20.65 -5.58
CA PHE A 44 2.83 20.07 -5.37
C PHE A 44 2.78 19.21 -4.09
N LEU A 45 3.72 18.26 -3.95
CA LEU A 45 3.74 17.35 -2.81
C LEU A 45 3.95 18.08 -1.48
N SER A 46 4.85 19.07 -1.45
CA SER A 46 5.11 19.89 -0.26
C SER A 46 3.88 20.71 0.12
N LYS A 47 3.16 21.25 -0.85
CA LYS A 47 1.98 22.07 -0.61
C LYS A 47 0.78 21.26 -0.14
N TYR A 48 0.50 20.12 -0.77
CA TYR A 48 -0.78 19.43 -0.62
C TYR A 48 -0.75 18.13 0.19
N ILE A 49 0.41 17.49 0.35
CA ILE A 49 0.49 16.15 0.99
C ILE A 49 1.19 16.24 2.34
N TYR A 50 0.43 16.05 3.42
CA TYR A 50 0.94 16.17 4.79
C TYR A 50 2.07 15.18 5.10
N LEU A 51 1.88 13.90 4.77
CA LEU A 51 2.89 12.87 5.04
C LEU A 51 4.21 13.13 4.30
N TYR A 52 4.15 13.75 3.11
CA TYR A 52 5.34 14.18 2.39
C TYR A 52 6.06 15.36 3.04
N ARG A 53 5.35 16.26 3.73
CA ARG A 53 5.97 17.37 4.46
C ARG A 53 6.79 16.90 5.65
N ILE A 54 6.31 15.89 6.38
CA ILE A 54 6.89 15.46 7.65
C ILE A 54 7.92 14.34 7.53
N ILE A 55 8.00 13.68 6.37
CA ILE A 55 8.98 12.62 6.16
C ILE A 55 10.41 13.20 6.15
N PRO A 56 11.38 12.55 6.81
CA PRO A 56 12.77 12.97 6.83
C PRO A 56 13.37 13.12 5.43
N GLN A 57 14.29 14.07 5.28
CA GLN A 57 14.89 14.40 3.98
C GLN A 57 15.63 13.21 3.37
N GLU A 58 16.24 12.36 4.21
CA GLU A 58 16.96 11.16 3.82
C GLU A 58 16.04 10.13 3.14
N LEU A 59 14.79 10.03 3.61
CA LEU A 59 13.79 9.12 3.04
C LEU A 59 13.09 9.70 1.81
N LYS A 60 13.11 11.02 1.59
CA LYS A 60 12.48 11.64 0.40
C LYS A 60 13.11 11.15 -0.91
N GLN A 61 14.43 10.96 -0.94
CA GLN A 61 15.11 10.46 -2.14
C GLN A 61 14.67 9.04 -2.51
N GLU A 62 14.51 8.18 -1.49
CA GLU A 62 13.96 6.84 -1.66
C GLU A 62 12.49 6.92 -2.12
N LEU A 63 11.69 7.78 -1.50
CA LEU A 63 10.29 7.99 -1.87
C LEU A 63 10.13 8.45 -3.32
N HIS A 64 10.92 9.43 -3.77
CA HIS A 64 10.94 9.92 -5.15
C HIS A 64 11.27 8.80 -6.15
N SER A 65 12.26 7.97 -5.80
CA SER A 65 12.62 6.78 -6.57
C SER A 65 11.45 5.82 -6.69
N HIS A 66 10.70 5.61 -5.60
CA HIS A 66 9.52 4.75 -5.62
C HIS A 66 8.38 5.34 -6.45
N ILE A 67 8.08 6.63 -6.28
CA ILE A 67 7.03 7.33 -7.03
C ILE A 67 7.27 7.22 -8.53
N LYS A 68 8.49 7.47 -9.02
CA LYS A 68 8.81 7.39 -10.45
C LYS A 68 8.57 6.00 -11.04
N ILE A 69 8.96 4.94 -10.31
CA ILE A 69 8.71 3.57 -10.73
C ILE A 69 7.21 3.25 -10.69
N PHE A 70 6.53 3.63 -9.62
CA PHE A 70 5.11 3.39 -9.44
C PHE A 70 4.27 4.05 -10.55
N LEU A 71 4.55 5.32 -10.87
CA LEU A 71 3.88 6.05 -11.94
C LEU A 71 4.11 5.42 -13.33
N HIS A 72 5.25 4.76 -13.53
CA HIS A 72 5.55 4.07 -14.78
C HIS A 72 4.89 2.68 -14.84
N GLU A 73 4.77 1.97 -13.72
CA GLU A 73 4.30 0.59 -13.68
C GLU A 73 2.80 0.44 -13.44
N LYS A 74 2.12 1.47 -12.94
CA LYS A 74 0.68 1.43 -12.66
C LYS A 74 -0.10 2.27 -13.65
N GLU A 75 -1.24 1.74 -14.06
CA GLU A 75 -2.17 2.41 -14.96
C GLU A 75 -3.26 3.12 -14.16
N PHE A 76 -3.36 4.44 -14.30
CA PHE A 76 -4.40 5.24 -13.66
C PHE A 76 -5.53 5.50 -14.63
N ILE A 77 -6.75 5.13 -14.25
CA ILE A 77 -7.95 5.21 -15.08
C ILE A 77 -8.98 6.07 -14.35
N SER A 78 -9.44 7.15 -14.95
CA SER A 78 -10.56 7.89 -14.38
C SER A 78 -11.89 7.18 -14.69
N TYR A 79 -12.88 7.37 -13.82
CA TYR A 79 -14.22 6.81 -14.02
C TYR A 79 -14.86 7.21 -15.36
N ASP A 80 -14.64 8.44 -15.80
CA ASP A 80 -15.12 9.02 -17.06
C ASP A 80 -14.18 8.76 -18.26
N LYS A 81 -13.12 7.95 -18.07
CA LYS A 81 -12.10 7.59 -19.07
C LYS A 81 -11.33 8.78 -19.67
N GLN A 82 -11.33 9.92 -18.99
CA GLN A 82 -10.48 11.05 -19.32
C GLN A 82 -9.02 10.82 -18.85
N PRO A 83 -8.05 11.51 -19.46
CA PRO A 83 -6.68 11.49 -18.97
C PRO A 83 -6.60 11.98 -17.52
N VAL A 84 -6.12 11.12 -16.61
CA VAL A 84 -5.87 11.49 -15.22
C VAL A 84 -4.69 12.47 -15.16
N ASN A 85 -4.89 13.63 -14.53
CA ASN A 85 -3.84 14.64 -14.38
C ASN A 85 -2.68 14.14 -13.50
N ILE A 86 -1.51 14.77 -13.60
CA ILE A 86 -0.32 14.33 -12.86
C ILE A 86 -0.46 14.53 -11.35
N GLU A 87 -1.18 15.57 -10.92
CA GLU A 87 -1.40 15.91 -9.51
C GLU A 87 -2.14 14.81 -8.75
N ILE A 88 -3.21 14.25 -9.34
CA ILE A 88 -3.93 13.10 -8.78
C ILE A 88 -3.01 11.90 -8.66
N LYS A 89 -2.24 11.61 -9.72
CA LYS A 89 -1.31 10.48 -9.71
C LYS A 89 -0.24 10.65 -8.64
N LEU A 90 0.30 11.85 -8.46
CA LEU A 90 1.29 12.18 -7.43
C LEU A 90 0.72 12.07 -6.02
N ALA A 91 -0.51 12.56 -5.80
CA ALA A 91 -1.18 12.44 -4.50
C ALA A 91 -1.32 10.97 -4.09
N ILE A 92 -1.75 10.11 -5.02
CA ILE A 92 -1.89 8.66 -4.77
C ILE A 92 -0.52 8.00 -4.62
N ALA A 93 0.38 8.20 -5.59
CA ALA A 93 1.68 7.52 -5.63
C ALA A 93 2.54 7.87 -4.43
N SER A 94 2.57 9.14 -4.00
CA SER A 94 3.40 9.57 -2.87
C SER A 94 3.00 8.92 -1.54
N GLN A 95 1.72 8.64 -1.34
CA GLN A 95 1.22 8.00 -0.12
C GLN A 95 1.34 6.48 -0.19
N ALA A 96 0.96 5.87 -1.33
CA ALA A 96 1.13 4.43 -1.54
C ALA A 96 2.61 4.00 -1.42
N CYS A 97 3.53 4.82 -1.95
CA CYS A 97 4.96 4.52 -1.92
C CYS A 97 5.59 4.66 -0.53
N LEU A 98 4.93 5.26 0.47
CA LEU A 98 5.40 5.23 1.86
C LEU A 98 5.48 3.80 2.37
N LEU A 99 4.54 2.95 1.94
CA LEU A 99 4.51 1.53 2.30
C LEU A 99 5.66 0.73 1.67
N LEU A 100 6.41 1.30 0.73
CA LEU A 100 7.53 0.66 0.05
C LEU A 100 8.90 1.05 0.64
N LEU A 101 8.99 2.17 1.36
CA LEU A 101 10.23 2.67 1.98
C LEU A 101 10.88 1.62 2.89
N GLY A 102 12.19 1.61 3.02
CA GLY A 102 12.89 0.68 3.93
C GLY A 102 12.89 -0.78 3.46
N ASP A 103 12.32 -1.09 2.28
CA ASP A 103 12.29 -2.45 1.72
C ASP A 103 13.64 -2.84 1.08
N LYS A 104 14.67 -2.99 1.91
CA LYS A 104 16.03 -3.31 1.43
C LYS A 104 16.09 -4.59 0.59
N ARG A 105 15.15 -5.52 0.78
CA ARG A 105 15.06 -6.80 0.05
C ARG A 105 14.02 -6.79 -1.08
N GLN A 106 13.38 -5.65 -1.35
CA GLN A 106 12.35 -5.47 -2.39
C GLN A 106 11.24 -6.53 -2.33
N LYS A 107 10.86 -6.98 -1.14
CA LYS A 107 9.83 -8.01 -0.93
C LYS A 107 8.47 -7.57 -1.47
N ARG A 108 8.13 -6.30 -1.29
CA ARG A 108 6.85 -5.69 -1.70
C ARG A 108 6.78 -5.42 -3.19
N ASN A 109 7.92 -5.43 -3.88
CA ASN A 109 8.08 -5.40 -5.35
C ASN A 109 7.10 -4.48 -6.10
N TYR A 110 6.85 -3.28 -5.57
CA TYR A 110 5.93 -2.29 -6.15
C TYR A 110 4.51 -2.82 -6.38
N PHE A 111 3.96 -3.59 -5.45
CA PHE A 111 2.60 -4.17 -5.55
C PHE A 111 2.46 -5.02 -6.83
N PRO A 112 3.14 -6.18 -6.93
CA PRO A 112 3.38 -6.89 -8.19
C PRO A 112 2.11 -7.37 -8.90
N TYR A 113 1.01 -7.54 -8.15
CA TYR A 113 -0.28 -7.96 -8.72
C TYR A 113 -1.26 -6.80 -8.92
N LEU A 114 -0.90 -5.58 -8.52
CA LEU A 114 -1.68 -4.38 -8.81
C LEU A 114 -1.31 -3.86 -10.19
N LYS A 115 -2.30 -3.62 -11.04
CA LYS A 115 -2.09 -2.99 -12.35
C LYS A 115 -2.88 -1.71 -12.52
N TYR A 116 -4.17 -1.72 -12.17
CA TYR A 116 -5.06 -0.60 -12.43
C TYR A 116 -5.44 0.14 -11.14
N ILE A 117 -5.45 1.47 -11.23
CA ILE A 117 -5.92 2.37 -10.18
C ILE A 117 -7.08 3.18 -10.76
N TYR A 118 -8.31 2.88 -10.34
CA TYR A 118 -9.50 3.60 -10.76
C TYR A 118 -9.76 4.79 -9.85
N ILE A 119 -10.03 5.94 -10.45
CA ILE A 119 -10.29 7.19 -9.74
C ILE A 119 -11.73 7.61 -10.01
N TYR A 120 -12.53 7.60 -8.94
CA TYR A 120 -13.90 8.06 -8.92
C TYR A 120 -13.94 9.49 -8.38
N PRO A 121 -14.77 10.39 -8.94
CA PRO A 121 -14.86 11.77 -8.44
C PRO A 121 -15.38 11.83 -7.00
N ASN A 122 -16.35 10.97 -6.67
CA ASN A 122 -17.03 10.90 -5.38
C ASN A 122 -16.91 9.49 -4.79
N LEU A 123 -17.60 9.26 -3.66
CA LEU A 123 -17.72 7.94 -3.03
C LEU A 123 -18.23 6.88 -4.01
N ILE A 124 -17.70 5.67 -3.85
CA ILE A 124 -17.98 4.52 -4.71
C ILE A 124 -19.25 3.85 -4.19
N VAL A 125 -20.25 3.73 -5.06
CA VAL A 125 -21.49 3.01 -4.75
C VAL A 125 -21.36 1.59 -5.28
N GLN A 126 -21.27 0.62 -4.38
CA GLN A 126 -21.27 -0.80 -4.74
C GLN A 126 -22.68 -1.36 -4.57
N ASN A 127 -23.31 -1.72 -5.69
CA ASN A 127 -24.61 -2.39 -5.68
C ASN A 127 -24.43 -3.88 -5.43
N LYS A 128 -24.76 -4.35 -4.23
CA LYS A 128 -24.77 -5.78 -3.87
C LYS A 128 -26.15 -6.40 -4.14
N GLY A 129 -26.66 -6.29 -5.37
CA GLY A 129 -27.96 -6.89 -5.74
C GLY A 129 -29.15 -6.29 -4.95
N GLU A 130 -30.03 -7.15 -4.42
CA GLU A 130 -31.25 -6.76 -3.65
C GLU A 130 -30.96 -6.14 -2.27
N GLN A 131 -29.69 -6.00 -1.86
CA GLN A 131 -29.30 -5.37 -0.59
C GLN A 131 -28.78 -3.93 -0.77
N MET A 132 -28.86 -3.18 0.34
CA MET A 132 -28.43 -1.79 0.49
C MET A 132 -27.03 -1.55 -0.10
N SER A 133 -26.92 -0.55 -0.97
CA SER A 133 -25.65 -0.19 -1.60
C SER A 133 -24.61 0.19 -0.55
N ALA A 134 -23.42 -0.41 -0.61
CA ALA A 134 -22.31 0.01 0.23
C ALA A 134 -21.69 1.27 -0.39
N ILE A 135 -21.53 2.31 0.41
CA ILE A 135 -20.82 3.53 0.02
C ILE A 135 -19.40 3.40 0.56
N LEU A 136 -18.42 3.36 -0.33
CA LEU A 136 -17.02 3.10 -0.01
C LEU A 136 -16.15 4.28 -0.42
N SER A 137 -15.19 4.64 0.43
CA SER A 137 -14.14 5.62 0.10
C SER A 137 -13.06 5.02 -0.81
N GLY A 138 -12.82 3.71 -0.68
CA GLY A 138 -11.91 2.93 -1.48
C GLY A 138 -12.36 1.48 -1.60
N GLN A 139 -11.80 0.77 -2.57
CA GLN A 139 -11.93 -0.68 -2.66
C GLN A 139 -10.70 -1.24 -3.36
N SER A 140 -10.16 -2.31 -2.80
CA SER A 140 -9.07 -3.04 -3.40
C SER A 140 -9.45 -4.49 -3.69
N SER A 141 -8.93 -5.01 -4.80
CA SER A 141 -8.95 -6.43 -5.11
C SER A 141 -7.58 -6.78 -5.67
N VAL A 142 -6.86 -7.70 -5.04
CA VAL A 142 -5.57 -8.14 -5.57
C VAL A 142 -5.74 -9.09 -6.76
N GLY A 143 -4.83 -8.92 -7.73
CA GLY A 143 -4.70 -9.84 -8.85
C GLY A 143 -4.17 -11.19 -8.43
N ASN A 144 -3.99 -12.12 -9.35
CA ASN A 144 -3.38 -13.41 -9.01
C ASN A 144 -2.41 -13.88 -10.09
N LYS A 145 -1.58 -14.86 -9.72
CA LYS A 145 -0.64 -15.50 -10.65
C LYS A 145 -1.35 -16.23 -11.81
N SER A 146 -2.66 -16.42 -11.73
CA SER A 146 -3.50 -17.09 -12.72
C SER A 146 -4.10 -16.13 -13.76
N GLY A 147 -3.76 -14.83 -13.71
CA GLY A 147 -4.06 -13.88 -14.79
C GLY A 147 -5.15 -12.85 -14.51
N LYS A 148 -5.67 -12.75 -13.27
CA LYS A 148 -6.49 -11.58 -12.90
C LYS A 148 -5.58 -10.42 -12.51
N ASP A 149 -5.76 -9.27 -13.16
CA ASP A 149 -5.08 -8.02 -12.79
C ASP A 149 -5.70 -7.46 -11.50
N GLY A 150 -4.87 -7.02 -10.57
CA GLY A 150 -5.31 -6.35 -9.35
C GLY A 150 -5.72 -4.90 -9.61
N VAL A 151 -6.65 -4.45 -8.79
CA VAL A 151 -7.33 -3.17 -8.91
C VAL A 151 -7.40 -2.49 -7.55
N VAL A 152 -7.14 -1.18 -7.55
CA VAL A 152 -7.49 -0.28 -6.44
C VAL A 152 -8.42 0.79 -6.99
N SER A 153 -9.56 1.01 -6.37
CA SER A 153 -10.53 2.04 -6.69
C SER A 153 -10.56 3.06 -5.56
N LEU A 154 -10.49 4.36 -5.88
CA LEU A 154 -10.40 5.44 -4.89
C LEU A 154 -11.39 6.55 -5.20
N SER A 155 -12.04 7.09 -4.17
CA SER A 155 -12.76 8.36 -4.21
C SER A 155 -11.76 9.52 -4.14
N TRP A 156 -11.68 10.32 -5.20
CA TRP A 156 -10.80 11.49 -5.26
C TRP A 156 -11.16 12.53 -4.19
N GLN A 157 -12.45 12.72 -3.93
CA GLN A 157 -12.92 13.61 -2.86
C GLN A 157 -12.34 13.22 -1.49
N GLU A 158 -12.33 11.93 -1.17
CA GLU A 158 -11.75 11.45 0.09
C GLU A 158 -10.22 11.52 0.07
N VAL A 159 -9.58 11.22 -1.05
CA VAL A 159 -8.12 11.39 -1.19
C VAL A 159 -7.70 12.82 -0.86
N ILE A 160 -8.33 13.86 -1.44
CA ILE A 160 -7.98 15.25 -1.16
C ILE A 160 -8.16 15.58 0.33
N LYS A 161 -9.34 15.22 0.87
CA LYS A 161 -9.71 15.48 2.26
C LYS A 161 -8.70 14.87 3.24
N GLN A 162 -8.31 13.62 3.00
CA GLN A 162 -7.48 12.82 3.91
C GLN A 162 -5.96 13.06 3.72
N SER A 163 -5.52 13.66 2.61
CA SER A 163 -4.08 13.86 2.33
C SER A 163 -3.47 15.09 2.97
N SER A 164 -4.28 16.11 3.30
CA SER A 164 -3.78 17.48 3.47
C SER A 164 -3.48 17.93 4.89
N SER A 165 -4.03 17.24 5.91
CA SER A 165 -4.05 17.75 7.29
C SER A 165 -3.35 16.83 8.30
N PRO A 166 -2.65 17.40 9.32
CA PRO A 166 -2.06 16.64 10.43
C PRO A 166 -3.09 15.99 11.37
N HIS A 167 -4.35 16.39 11.29
CA HIS A 167 -5.42 15.92 12.18
C HIS A 167 -6.29 14.83 11.53
N GLN A 168 -5.89 14.35 10.35
CA GLN A 168 -6.61 13.26 9.70
C GLN A 168 -6.48 11.98 10.51
N ILE A 169 -7.62 11.31 10.67
CA ILE A 169 -7.72 10.03 11.36
C ILE A 169 -7.58 8.88 10.37
N GLU A 170 -8.01 9.11 9.14
CA GLU A 170 -8.09 8.12 8.06
C GLU A 170 -7.19 8.52 6.89
N ASN A 171 -6.74 7.52 6.14
CA ASN A 171 -6.06 7.65 4.87
C ASN A 171 -6.35 6.43 3.98
N VAL A 172 -7.34 6.57 3.11
CA VAL A 172 -7.83 5.55 2.20
C VAL A 172 -6.73 5.00 1.29
N ILE A 173 -5.71 5.79 0.94
CA ILE A 173 -4.59 5.29 0.13
C ILE A 173 -3.74 4.34 0.96
N LEU A 174 -3.36 4.71 2.19
CA LEU A 174 -2.61 3.79 3.06
C LEU A 174 -3.42 2.52 3.33
N HIS A 175 -4.73 2.65 3.54
CA HIS A 175 -5.66 1.55 3.77
C HIS A 175 -5.69 0.56 2.60
N GLU A 176 -6.07 1.02 1.40
CA GLU A 176 -6.23 0.14 0.23
C GLU A 176 -4.91 -0.47 -0.22
N PHE A 177 -3.79 0.25 -0.07
CA PHE A 177 -2.48 -0.28 -0.41
C PHE A 177 -1.93 -1.22 0.68
N ALA A 178 -2.38 -1.13 1.94
CA ALA A 178 -2.10 -2.16 2.94
C ALA A 178 -2.76 -3.49 2.55
N HIS A 179 -4.02 -3.46 2.09
CA HIS A 179 -4.69 -4.64 1.54
C HIS A 179 -3.93 -5.26 0.35
N GLN A 180 -3.31 -4.43 -0.52
CA GLN A 180 -2.46 -4.94 -1.60
C GLN A 180 -1.21 -5.70 -1.09
N LEU A 181 -0.69 -5.35 0.08
CA LEU A 181 0.44 -6.05 0.70
C LEU A 181 0.03 -7.33 1.43
N ASP A 182 -1.14 -7.32 2.07
CA ASP A 182 -1.72 -8.49 2.75
C ASP A 182 -2.10 -9.58 1.75
N GLN A 183 -2.78 -9.21 0.66
CA GLN A 183 -3.33 -10.15 -0.30
C GLN A 183 -2.32 -10.66 -1.35
N GLU A 184 -0.99 -10.45 -1.17
CA GLU A 184 0.03 -10.89 -2.14
C GLU A 184 -0.06 -12.42 -2.44
N PHE A 185 -0.59 -13.23 -1.52
CA PHE A 185 -0.79 -14.67 -1.69
C PHE A 185 -2.25 -15.10 -1.91
N GLY A 186 -3.16 -14.16 -2.14
CA GLY A 186 -4.55 -14.42 -2.52
C GLY A 186 -5.57 -13.88 -1.51
N THR A 187 -5.69 -14.52 -0.35
CA THR A 187 -6.70 -14.14 0.64
C THR A 187 -6.17 -13.12 1.65
N ALA A 188 -6.96 -12.09 1.94
CA ALA A 188 -6.66 -11.12 2.98
C ALA A 188 -6.74 -11.79 4.35
N THR A 189 -5.66 -11.74 5.13
CA THR A 189 -5.58 -12.38 6.46
C THR A 189 -5.01 -11.45 7.53
N GLY A 190 -4.60 -10.23 7.14
CA GLY A 190 -3.78 -9.32 7.94
C GLY A 190 -2.31 -9.72 8.00
N VAL A 191 -1.86 -10.73 7.25
CA VAL A 191 -0.48 -11.25 7.31
C VAL A 191 0.20 -11.02 5.97
N PRO A 192 0.92 -9.89 5.80
CA PRO A 192 1.62 -9.61 4.57
C PRO A 192 2.84 -10.52 4.39
N ARG A 193 3.46 -10.46 3.21
CA ARG A 193 4.69 -11.21 2.92
C ARG A 193 5.86 -10.82 3.85
N LEU A 194 6.31 -11.77 4.65
CA LEU A 194 7.42 -11.63 5.61
C LEU A 194 8.67 -12.42 5.15
N SER A 195 9.83 -12.23 5.80
CA SER A 195 11.10 -12.81 5.30
C SER A 195 11.17 -14.32 5.43
N ASN A 196 10.59 -14.86 6.50
CA ASN A 196 10.74 -16.24 6.92
C ASN A 196 9.58 -16.64 7.85
N LEU A 197 9.49 -17.94 8.13
CA LEU A 197 8.42 -18.51 8.97
C LEU A 197 8.40 -17.93 10.39
N GLN A 198 9.58 -17.66 10.99
CA GLN A 198 9.65 -17.12 12.35
C GLN A 198 9.02 -15.72 12.43
N GLU A 199 9.35 -14.84 11.48
CA GLU A 199 8.72 -13.51 11.37
C GLU A 199 7.21 -13.63 11.16
N THR A 200 6.75 -14.58 10.34
CA THR A 200 5.32 -14.85 10.12
C THR A 200 4.60 -15.28 11.39
N LEU A 201 5.19 -16.18 12.18
CA LEU A 201 4.59 -16.66 13.43
C LEU A 201 4.50 -15.54 14.47
N ILE A 202 5.59 -14.78 14.66
CA ILE A 202 5.62 -13.63 15.59
C ILE A 202 4.60 -12.57 15.16
N TRP A 203 4.53 -12.25 13.86
CA TRP A 203 3.55 -11.33 13.31
C TRP A 203 2.12 -11.78 13.62
N GLY A 204 1.80 -13.04 13.31
CA GLY A 204 0.47 -13.60 13.51
C GLY A 204 0.03 -13.57 14.98
N GLU A 205 0.94 -13.89 15.91
CA GLU A 205 0.65 -13.84 17.34
C GLU A 205 0.36 -12.42 17.83
N ILE A 206 1.23 -11.46 17.50
CA ILE A 206 1.08 -10.06 17.91
C ILE A 206 -0.19 -9.48 17.30
N LEU A 207 -0.40 -9.64 15.98
CA LEU A 207 -1.55 -9.08 15.30
C LEU A 207 -2.86 -9.65 15.84
N LYS A 208 -2.93 -10.97 16.07
CA LYS A 208 -4.12 -11.61 16.64
C LYS A 208 -4.45 -11.06 18.02
N LYS A 209 -3.45 -10.96 18.90
CA LYS A 209 -3.63 -10.43 20.26
C LYS A 209 -4.11 -8.98 20.24
N GLU A 210 -3.51 -8.14 19.41
CA GLU A 210 -3.87 -6.73 19.27
C GLU A 210 -5.26 -6.55 18.66
N TYR A 211 -5.61 -7.37 17.67
CA TYR A 211 -6.96 -7.43 17.10
C TYR A 211 -8.00 -7.82 18.16
N GLU A 212 -7.77 -8.88 18.94
CA GLU A 212 -8.69 -9.31 19.99
C GLU A 212 -8.89 -8.23 21.05
N ASN A 213 -7.81 -7.56 21.47
CA ASN A 213 -7.89 -6.43 22.40
C ASN A 213 -8.70 -5.26 21.82
N HIS A 214 -8.44 -4.90 20.55
CA HIS A 214 -9.16 -3.84 19.84
C HIS A 214 -10.65 -4.17 19.70
N TYR A 215 -10.97 -5.37 19.23
CA TYR A 215 -12.33 -5.88 19.11
C TYR A 215 -13.08 -5.75 20.45
N GLN A 216 -12.49 -6.24 21.54
CA GLN A 216 -13.10 -6.14 22.87
C GLN A 216 -13.26 -4.70 23.37
N ALA A 217 -12.34 -3.79 23.03
CA ALA A 217 -12.45 -2.37 23.36
C ALA A 217 -13.61 -1.71 22.60
N VAL A 218 -13.74 -1.99 21.30
CA VAL A 218 -14.83 -1.49 20.44
C VAL A 218 -16.19 -2.02 20.91
N GLN A 219 -16.30 -3.32 21.22
CA GLN A 219 -17.54 -3.90 21.76
C GLN A 219 -17.99 -3.25 23.08
N LYS A 220 -17.03 -2.74 23.87
CA LYS A 220 -17.28 -2.02 25.13
C LYS A 220 -17.48 -0.52 24.94
N GLY A 221 -17.52 -0.02 23.70
CA GLY A 221 -17.68 1.41 23.39
C GLY A 221 -16.51 2.27 23.85
N ARG A 222 -15.31 1.69 24.03
CA ARG A 222 -14.12 2.46 24.43
C ARG A 222 -13.57 3.23 23.25
N ILE A 223 -13.02 4.42 23.53
CA ILE A 223 -12.27 5.20 22.55
C ILE A 223 -10.93 4.50 22.29
N THR A 224 -10.61 4.25 21.03
CA THR A 224 -9.40 3.56 20.57
C THR A 224 -8.55 4.47 19.69
N ILE A 225 -7.22 4.25 19.66
CA ILE A 225 -6.31 4.97 18.75
C ILE A 225 -6.49 4.47 17.31
N ILE A 226 -6.60 3.15 17.17
CA ILE A 226 -6.91 2.43 15.95
C ILE A 226 -8.40 2.58 15.66
N ASP A 227 -8.78 2.73 14.40
CA ASP A 227 -10.16 2.94 14.00
C ASP A 227 -11.07 1.75 14.39
N PRO A 228 -12.28 1.97 14.93
CA PRO A 228 -13.23 0.90 15.26
C PRO A 228 -13.55 -0.04 14.09
N TYR A 229 -13.44 0.41 12.83
CA TYR A 229 -13.59 -0.42 11.65
C TYR A 229 -12.64 -1.62 11.63
N GLY A 230 -11.46 -1.51 12.26
CA GLY A 230 -10.54 -2.62 12.46
C GLY A 230 -11.11 -3.79 13.27
N ALA A 231 -12.26 -3.65 13.92
CA ALA A 231 -12.95 -4.75 14.60
C ALA A 231 -13.77 -5.64 13.63
N THR A 232 -13.82 -5.33 12.34
CA THR A 232 -14.55 -6.14 11.34
C THR A 232 -13.87 -7.48 11.07
N ASN A 233 -12.56 -7.48 10.83
CA ASN A 233 -11.74 -8.68 10.67
C ASN A 233 -10.24 -8.31 10.76
N MET A 234 -9.35 -9.30 10.74
CA MET A 234 -7.90 -9.09 10.85
C MET A 234 -7.27 -8.31 9.67
N ALA A 235 -7.82 -8.42 8.45
CA ALA A 235 -7.32 -7.68 7.30
C ALA A 235 -7.64 -6.18 7.44
N GLU A 236 -8.88 -5.84 7.83
CA GLU A 236 -9.24 -4.45 8.14
C GLU A 236 -8.42 -3.91 9.31
N PHE A 237 -8.22 -4.73 10.35
CA PHE A 237 -7.36 -4.36 11.47
C PHE A 237 -5.95 -3.98 11.02
N PHE A 238 -5.34 -4.77 10.14
CA PHE A 238 -4.02 -4.46 9.59
C PHE A 238 -4.02 -3.15 8.78
N ALA A 239 -5.05 -2.92 7.95
CA ALA A 239 -5.17 -1.70 7.17
C ALA A 239 -5.31 -0.45 8.05
N VAL A 240 -6.22 -0.45 9.03
CA VAL A 240 -6.39 0.70 9.94
C VAL A 240 -5.23 0.86 10.93
N ALA A 241 -4.54 -0.22 11.29
CA ALA A 241 -3.30 -0.15 12.07
C ALA A 241 -2.17 0.49 11.26
N THR A 242 -2.13 0.23 9.95
CA THR A 242 -1.19 0.88 9.01
C THR A 242 -1.47 2.38 8.93
N GLU A 243 -2.73 2.79 8.83
CA GLU A 243 -3.10 4.21 8.88
C GLU A 243 -2.65 4.86 10.20
N ALA A 244 -2.95 4.23 11.34
CA ALA A 244 -2.54 4.71 12.65
C ALA A 244 -1.00 4.77 12.80
N PHE A 245 -0.26 3.85 12.18
CA PHE A 245 1.20 3.84 12.21
C PHE A 245 1.82 5.07 11.54
N PHE A 246 1.28 5.52 10.41
CA PHE A 246 1.78 6.72 9.72
C PHE A 246 1.17 8.03 10.25
N LEU A 247 -0.11 8.03 10.62
CA LEU A 247 -0.83 9.26 11.03
C LEU A 247 -0.74 9.55 12.53
N LYS A 248 -0.73 8.50 13.37
CA LYS A 248 -0.82 8.58 14.85
C LYS A 248 0.33 7.85 15.52
N SER A 249 1.50 7.78 14.89
CA SER A 249 2.68 6.98 15.28
C SER A 249 3.02 7.05 16.78
N LYS A 250 3.06 8.26 17.35
CA LYS A 250 3.35 8.49 18.79
C LYS A 250 2.30 7.86 19.71
N LEU A 251 1.02 7.97 19.37
CA LEU A 251 -0.06 7.38 20.14
C LEU A 251 -0.05 5.86 19.99
N LEU A 252 0.14 5.35 18.76
CA LEU A 252 0.22 3.92 18.53
C LEU A 252 1.38 3.29 19.31
N ALA A 253 2.54 3.93 19.35
CA ALA A 253 3.69 3.46 20.12
C ALA A 253 3.47 3.49 21.63
N ALA A 254 2.76 4.50 22.14
CA ALA A 254 2.47 4.62 23.57
C ALA A 254 1.45 3.58 24.07
N TYR A 255 0.39 3.32 23.29
CA TYR A 255 -0.72 2.46 23.71
C TYR A 255 -0.61 1.02 23.17
N HIS A 256 0.06 0.81 22.04
CA HIS A 256 0.24 -0.49 21.38
C HIS A 256 1.72 -0.72 20.98
N PRO A 257 2.67 -0.71 21.93
CA PRO A 257 4.11 -0.74 21.62
C PRO A 257 4.55 -1.99 20.84
N LEU A 258 3.96 -3.16 21.11
CA LEU A 258 4.28 -4.39 20.38
C LEU A 258 3.83 -4.29 18.93
N LEU A 259 2.60 -3.82 18.68
CA LEU A 259 2.09 -3.58 17.33
C LEU A 259 2.94 -2.55 16.59
N TYR A 260 3.28 -1.44 17.24
CA TYR A 260 4.11 -0.40 16.66
C TYR A 260 5.47 -0.93 16.21
N ASN A 261 6.16 -1.68 17.07
CA ASN A 261 7.46 -2.27 16.74
C ASN A 261 7.33 -3.28 15.60
N GLN A 262 6.25 -4.07 15.57
CA GLN A 262 6.01 -5.02 14.49
C GLN A 262 5.82 -4.32 13.14
N LEU A 263 5.03 -3.24 13.09
CA LEU A 263 4.84 -2.41 11.89
C LEU A 263 6.12 -1.67 11.50
N SER A 264 6.86 -1.12 12.46
CA SER A 264 8.14 -0.46 12.21
C SER A 264 9.17 -1.41 11.62
N ASN A 265 9.26 -2.64 12.10
CA ASN A 265 10.14 -3.68 11.54
C ASN A 265 9.71 -4.09 10.13
N TYR A 266 8.41 -4.18 9.87
CA TYR A 266 7.90 -4.56 8.56
C TYR A 266 8.07 -3.45 7.52
N TYR A 267 7.69 -2.22 7.85
CA TYR A 267 7.88 -1.07 6.98
C TYR A 267 9.34 -0.65 6.89
N GLY A 268 10.16 -0.86 7.92
CA GLY A 268 11.56 -0.44 7.94
C GLY A 268 11.73 1.06 8.15
N VAL A 269 10.72 1.73 8.73
CA VAL A 269 10.72 3.17 9.04
C VAL A 269 10.22 3.41 10.46
N ASN A 270 10.51 4.59 11.01
CA ASN A 270 10.09 5.02 12.36
C ASN A 270 9.33 6.37 12.31
N PRO A 271 8.01 6.39 12.06
CA PRO A 271 7.25 7.63 11.90
C PRO A 271 7.06 8.45 13.18
N ILE A 272 7.46 7.96 14.37
CA ILE A 272 7.50 8.78 15.60
C ILE A 272 8.41 10.00 15.45
N GLU A 273 9.51 9.81 14.71
CA GLU A 273 10.57 10.81 14.54
C GLU A 273 10.25 11.83 13.45
N TRP A 274 9.22 11.56 12.64
CA TRP A 274 8.82 12.41 11.52
C TRP A 274 8.22 13.71 12.03
N LYS A 275 8.78 14.83 11.57
CA LYS A 275 8.37 16.18 11.96
C LYS A 275 8.43 17.07 10.72
N PRO A 276 7.57 18.09 10.62
CA PRO A 276 7.78 19.14 9.63
C PRO A 276 9.18 19.74 9.83
N ASN A 277 9.92 19.90 8.75
CA ASN A 277 11.13 20.72 8.73
C ASN A 277 10.78 22.20 8.93
#